data_AF-A0A399F2A9-F1
#
_entry.id   AF-A0A399F2A9-F1
#
_cell.length_a   1.000
_cell.length_b   1.000
_cell.length_c   1.000
_cell.angle_alpha   90.00
_cell.angle_beta   90.00
_cell.angle_gamma   90.00
#
_symmetry.space_group_name_H-M   'P 1'
#
loop_
_entity.id
_entity.type
_entity.pdbx_description
1 polymer ?
#
loop_
_entity_poly.entity_id
_entity_poly.type
_entity_poly.pdbx_seq_one_letter_code
_entity_poly.pdbx_strand_id
1 'polypeptide(L)' 'MIFLKPQNQKVLAYVLSYRGQEVLVVNNLSRFAQPVELNLARWAGKIPVEMIGNTPFPPISELP' A
#
# COMPACT_ATOMS: atom_id res chain seq x y z
N MET A 1 -6.20 -10.26 -7.23
CA MET A 1 -4.93 -9.54 -7.02
C MET A 1 -4.90 -8.33 -7.95
N ILE A 2 -4.52 -7.15 -7.45
CA ILE A 2 -4.50 -5.90 -8.21
C ILE A 2 -3.09 -5.29 -8.10
N PHE A 3 -2.38 -5.13 -9.21
CA PHE A 3 -1.09 -4.44 -9.21
C PHE A 3 -1.30 -2.93 -9.21
N LEU A 4 -0.56 -2.24 -8.33
CA LEU A 4 -0.43 -0.79 -8.36
C LEU A 4 0.73 -0.43 -9.29
N LYS A 5 0.67 0.74 -9.92
CA LYS A 5 1.71 1.23 -10.84
C LYS A 5 2.38 2.47 -10.24
N PRO A 6 3.22 2.32 -9.21
CA PRO A 6 3.99 3.43 -8.67
C PRO A 6 4.96 4.00 -9.72
N GLN A 7 5.24 5.30 -9.65
CA GLN A 7 6.27 5.91 -10.49
C GLN A 7 7.68 5.38 -10.16
N ASN A 8 7.93 5.06 -8.88
CA ASN A 8 9.18 4.45 -8.45
C ASN A 8 9.21 2.95 -8.79
N GLN A 9 9.88 2.59 -9.88
CA GLN A 9 10.00 1.20 -10.35
C GLN A 9 10.81 0.28 -9.42
N LYS A 10 11.54 0.84 -8.43
CA LYS A 10 12.20 0.04 -7.40
C LYS A 10 11.23 -0.46 -6.33
N VAL A 11 9.98 0.00 -6.34
CA VAL A 11 8.95 -0.43 -5.41
C VAL A 11 7.88 -1.22 -6.16
N LEU A 12 7.66 -2.46 -5.71
CA LEU A 12 6.57 -3.31 -6.18
C LEU A 12 5.41 -3.24 -5.18
N ALA A 13 4.26 -2.77 -5.62
CA ALA A 13 3.06 -2.69 -4.78
C ALA A 13 1.84 -3.35 -5.43
N TYR A 14 1.07 -4.08 -4.63
CA TYR A 14 -0.14 -4.76 -5.07
C TYR A 14 -1.11 -5.01 -3.90
N VAL A 15 -2.38 -5.23 -4.23
CA VAL A 15 -3.43 -5.60 -3.27
C VAL A 15 -3.86 -7.04 -3.47
N LEU A 16 -3.80 -7.81 -2.38
CA LEU A 16 -4.38 -9.15 -2.28
C LEU A 16 -5.79 -9.02 -1.71
N SER A 17 -6.74 -9.75 -2.28
CA SER A 17 -8.13 -9.74 -1.81
C SER A 17 -8.59 -11.18 -1.60
N TYR A 18 -9.11 -11.48 -0.41
CA TYR A 18 -9.62 -12.80 -0.06
C TYR A 18 -10.74 -12.68 0.97
N ARG A 19 -11.90 -13.30 0.70
CA ARG A 19 -13.08 -13.31 1.61
C ARG A 19 -13.45 -11.93 2.15
N GLY A 20 -13.42 -10.90 1.28
CA GLY A 20 -13.75 -9.52 1.66
C GLY A 20 -12.66 -8.78 2.44
N GLN A 21 -11.54 -9.42 2.76
CA GLN A 21 -10.36 -8.78 3.30
C GLN A 21 -9.43 -8.34 2.17
N GLU A 22 -8.76 -7.20 2.38
CA GLU A 22 -7.81 -6.63 1.44
C GLU A 22 -6.49 -6.33 2.17
N VAL A 23 -5.38 -6.75 1.58
CA VAL A 23 -4.03 -6.53 2.12
C VAL A 23 -3.23 -5.76 1.08
N LEU A 24 -2.75 -4.57 1.46
CA LEU A 24 -1.78 -3.81 0.68
C LEU A 24 -0.38 -4.37 0.96
N VAL A 25 0.30 -4.81 -0.09
CA VAL A 25 1.68 -5.30 -0.03
C VAL A 25 2.57 -4.29 -0.75
N VAL A 26 3.63 -3.83 -0.08
CA VAL A 26 4.60 -2.87 -0.62
C VAL A 26 6.01 -3.41 -0.38
N ASN A 27 6.72 -3.72 -1.46
CA ASN A 27 8.09 -4.25 -1.40
C ASN A 27 9.06 -3.26 -2.02
N ASN A 28 10.04 -2.81 -1.24
CA ASN A 28 11.20 -2.12 -1.77
C ASN A 28 12.22 -3.15 -2.29
N LEU A 29 12.42 -3.19 -3.60
CA LEU A 29 13.37 -4.09 -4.27
C LEU A 29 14.80 -3.55 -4.27
N SER A 30 15.01 -2.34 -3.75
CA SER A 30 16.33 -1.74 -3.56
C SER A 30 16.90 -2.05 -2.19
N ARG A 31 18.23 -2.17 -2.10
CA ARG A 31 18.97 -2.18 -0.83
C ARG A 31 19.03 -0.81 -0.13
N PHE A 32 18.54 0.25 -0.77
CA PHE A 32 18.52 1.61 -0.22
C PHE A 32 17.08 2.05 0.07
N ALA A 33 16.89 3.02 0.96
CA ALA A 33 15.59 3.63 1.20
C ALA A 33 15.00 4.20 -0.10
N GLN A 34 13.73 3.90 -0.39
CA GLN A 34 13.04 4.35 -1.59
C GLN A 34 11.68 4.95 -1.20
N PRO A 35 11.42 6.23 -1.54
CA PRO A 35 10.10 6.81 -1.37
C PRO A 35 9.15 6.27 -2.45
N VAL A 36 7.85 6.20 -2.13
CA VAL A 36 6.81 5.83 -3.08
C VAL A 36 5.51 6.54 -2.74
N GLU A 37 4.84 7.03 -3.77
CA GLU A 37 3.44 7.46 -3.69
C GLU A 37 2.59 6.39 -4.39
N LEU A 38 1.47 6.02 -3.75
CA LEU A 38 0.55 5.01 -4.25
C LEU A 38 -0.83 5.62 -4.44
N ASN A 39 -1.40 5.48 -5.64
CA ASN A 39 -2.80 5.80 -5.84
C ASN A 39 -3.68 4.72 -5.18
N LEU A 40 -4.24 5.08 -4.02
CA LEU A 40 -5.12 4.23 -3.23
C LEU A 40 -6.57 4.74 -3.21
N ALA A 41 -6.98 5.58 -4.18
CA ALA A 41 -8.30 6.23 -4.18
C ALA A 41 -9.49 5.23 -4.04
N ARG A 42 -9.35 4.01 -4.58
CA ARG A 42 -10.34 2.93 -4.43
C ARG A 42 -10.62 2.55 -2.97
N TRP A 43 -9.68 2.82 -2.07
CA TRP A 43 -9.73 2.49 -0.64
C TRP A 43 -9.84 3.75 0.24
N ALA A 44 -10.22 4.89 -0.33
CA ALA A 44 -10.41 6.14 0.42
C ALA A 44 -11.29 5.94 1.67
N GLY A 45 -10.90 6.57 2.77
CA GLY A 45 -11.56 6.45 4.07
C GLY A 45 -11.21 5.18 4.87
N LYS A 46 -10.54 4.19 4.28
CA LYS A 46 -10.01 3.04 5.04
C LYS A 46 -8.77 3.43 5.82
N ILE A 47 -8.57 2.77 6.97
CA ILE A 47 -7.38 2.90 7.81
C ILE A 47 -6.54 1.63 7.62
N PRO A 48 -5.38 1.70 6.96
CA PRO A 48 -4.48 0.56 6.88
C PRO A 48 -3.93 0.23 8.27
N VAL A 49 -3.73 -1.05 8.53
CA VAL A 49 -3.14 -1.53 9.78
C VAL A 49 -1.96 -2.43 9.42
N GLU A 50 -0.80 -2.15 10.00
CA GLU A 50 0.39 -2.99 9.85
C GLU A 50 0.15 -4.33 10.56
N MET A 51 0.49 -5.44 9.90
CA MET A 51 0.02 -6.78 10.29
C MET A 51 0.82 -7.41 11.44
N ILE A 52 2.07 -7.01 11.68
CA ILE A 52 2.94 -7.60 12.72
C ILE A 52 2.66 -6.94 14.08
N GLY A 53 2.68 -5.62 14.11
CA GLY A 53 2.53 -4.79 15.31
C GLY A 53 1.13 -4.20 15.50
N ASN A 54 0.17 -4.48 14.61
CA ASN A 54 -1.20 -3.95 14.66
C ASN A 54 -1.27 -2.42 14.77
N THR A 55 -0.29 -1.72 14.20
CA THR A 55 -0.21 -0.26 14.28
C THR A 55 -1.06 0.36 13.17
N PRO A 56 -2.04 1.23 13.50
CA PRO A 56 -2.83 1.92 12.49
C PRO A 56 -1.99 2.99 11.79
N PHE A 57 -2.14 3.06 10.47
CA PHE A 57 -1.63 4.14 9.65
C PHE A 57 -2.66 5.28 9.58
N PRO A 58 -2.29 6.46 9.07
CA PRO A 58 -3.27 7.48 8.72
C PRO A 58 -4.35 6.94 7.75
N PRO A 59 -5.58 7.46 7.80
CA PRO A 59 -6.62 7.12 6.83
C PRO A 59 -6.16 7.40 5.40
N ILE A 60 -6.51 6.51 4.47
CA ILE A 60 -6.27 6.73 3.04
C ILE A 60 -7.11 7.93 2.61
N SER A 61 -6.44 8.97 2.12
CA SER A 61 -7.06 10.20 1.64
C SER A 61 -6.52 10.57 0.27
N GLU A 62 -7.06 11.63 -0.32
CA GLU A 62 -6.58 12.18 -1.60
C GLU A 62 -5.30 13.02 -1.44
N LEU A 63 -4.83 13.23 -0.21
CA LEU A 63 -3.58 13.93 0.06
C LEU A 63 -2.38 13.00 -0.19
N PRO A 64 -1.31 13.50 -0.86
CA PRO A 64 -0.07 12.73 -1.07
C PRO A 64 0.65 12.40 0.24
#